data_AF-A0A1G1NHP0-F1
#
_entry.id   AF-A0A1G1NHP0-F1
#
_cell.length_a   1.000
_cell.length_b   1.000
_cell.length_c   1.000
_cell.angle_alpha   90.00
_cell.angle_beta   90.00
_cell.angle_gamma   90.00
#
_symmetry.space_group_name_H-M   'P 1'
#
loop_
_entity.id
_entity.type
_entity.pdbx_description
1 polymer ?
#
loop_
_entity_poly.entity_id
_entity_poly.type
_entity_poly.pdbx_seq_one_letter_code
_entity_poly.pdbx_strand_id
1 'polypeptide(L)' 'MSGYREYQRREFCKDIQCPIQLELEAEQDGSQAHEALRTICKTDCKYTTYQFHHWLIGKGYLIVRPETQAR' A
#
# COMPACT_ATOMS: atom_id res chain seq x y z
N MET A 1 7.47 14.59 22.11
CA MET A 1 6.13 13.95 22.17
C MET A 1 5.86 13.38 20.79
N SER A 2 6.01 12.07 20.59
CA SER A 2 5.72 11.49 19.27
C SER A 2 4.21 11.28 19.14
N GLY A 3 3.58 12.11 18.32
CA GLY A 3 2.21 11.86 17.87
C GLY A 3 2.12 10.58 17.01
N TYR A 4 0.92 10.27 16.54
CA TYR A 4 0.70 9.16 15.61
C TYR A 4 1.28 9.49 14.23
N ARG A 5 1.82 8.47 13.54
CA ARG A 5 2.18 8.55 12.12
C ARG A 5 1.12 7.82 11.30
N GLU A 6 0.61 8.49 10.29
CA GLU A 6 -0.33 7.88 9.35
C GLU A 6 0.38 6.97 8.34
N TYR A 7 -0.29 5.88 7.97
CA TYR A 7 0.16 4.98 6.92
C TYR A 7 0.32 5.72 5.60
N GLN A 8 1.49 5.59 4.97
CA GLN A 8 1.77 6.22 3.70
C GLN A 8 1.41 5.30 2.53
N ARG A 9 0.96 5.89 1.41
CA ARG A 9 0.60 5.13 0.20
C ARG A 9 1.76 4.25 -0.23
N ARG A 10 1.48 2.94 -0.38
CA ARG A 10 2.43 1.87 -0.80
C ARG A 10 3.56 1.59 0.20
N GLU A 11 3.47 2.05 1.44
CA GLU A 11 4.49 1.79 2.46
C GLU A 11 4.68 0.28 2.69
N PHE A 12 3.59 -0.50 2.74
CA PHE A 12 3.66 -1.97 2.79
C PHE A 12 4.43 -2.57 1.61
N CYS A 13 4.06 -2.20 0.38
CA CYS A 13 4.65 -2.76 -0.83
C CYS A 13 6.15 -2.43 -0.95
N LYS A 14 6.56 -1.26 -0.49
CA LYS A 14 7.96 -0.84 -0.44
C LYS A 14 8.75 -1.63 0.60
N ASP A 15 8.20 -1.78 1.80
CA ASP A 15 8.87 -2.49 2.90
C ASP A 15 9.13 -3.96 2.58
N ILE A 16 8.18 -4.64 1.93
CA ILE A 16 8.33 -6.05 1.52
C ILE A 16 9.03 -6.24 0.16
N GLN A 17 9.50 -5.16 -0.46
CA GLN A 17 10.10 -5.16 -1.79
C GLN A 17 9.22 -5.88 -2.84
N CYS A 18 7.95 -5.48 -2.94
CA CYS A 18 7.03 -6.02 -3.92
C CYS A 18 7.59 -5.85 -5.34
N PRO A 19 7.71 -6.91 -6.16
CA PRO A 19 8.27 -6.81 -7.50
C PRO A 19 7.48 -5.86 -8.41
N ILE A 20 6.15 -5.89 -8.33
CA ILE A 20 5.29 -4.96 -9.07
C ILE A 20 5.55 -3.51 -8.63
N GLN A 21 5.83 -3.27 -7.34
CA GLN A 21 6.15 -1.91 -6.87
C GLN A 21 7.49 -1.42 -7.39
N LEU A 22 8.49 -2.31 -7.50
CA LEU A 22 9.80 -2.00 -8.04
C LEU A 22 9.73 -1.70 -9.55
N GLU A 23 9.02 -2.54 -10.31
CA GLU A 23 8.77 -2.30 -11.74
C GLU A 23 8.00 -0.98 -11.94
N LEU A 24 6.98 -0.75 -11.11
CA LEU A 24 6.16 0.45 -11.20
C LEU A 24 6.93 1.74 -10.89
N GLU A 25 7.99 1.69 -10.08
CA GLU A 25 8.88 2.83 -9.79
C GLU A 25 9.94 3.05 -10.86
N ALA A 26 10.23 2.04 -11.68
CA ALA A 26 11.12 2.17 -12.83
C ALA A 26 10.43 2.80 -14.05
N GLU A 27 9.11 2.69 -14.14
CA GLU A 27 8.33 3.27 -15.23
C GLU A 27 8.04 4.76 -15.02
N GLN A 28 7.94 5.50 -16.14
CA GLN A 28 7.50 6.89 -16.10
C GLN A 28 6.04 6.97 -15.64
N ASP A 29 5.77 7.80 -14.64
CA ASP A 29 4.43 8.08 -14.14
C ASP A 29 3.48 8.47 -15.29
N GLY A 30 2.36 7.76 -15.40
CA GLY A 30 1.32 8.00 -16.41
C GLY A 30 1.59 7.37 -17.78
N SER A 31 2.72 6.67 -17.97
CA SER A 31 2.95 5.86 -19.17
C SER A 31 1.98 4.68 -19.25
N GLN A 32 1.82 4.11 -20.46
CA GLN A 32 0.98 2.93 -20.66
C GLN A 32 1.45 1.73 -19.82
N ALA A 33 2.77 1.52 -19.72
CA ALA A 33 3.36 0.47 -18.90
C ALA A 33 3.08 0.70 -17.40
N HIS A 34 3.27 1.93 -16.92
CA HIS A 34 2.94 2.30 -15.55
C HIS A 34 1.44 2.06 -15.23
N GLU A 35 0.51 2.43 -16.10
CA GLU A 35 -0.92 2.20 -15.87
C GLU A 35 -1.32 0.72 -15.93
N ALA A 36 -0.67 -0.08 -16.78
CA ALA A 36 -0.84 -1.53 -16.81
C ALA A 36 -0.41 -2.17 -15.48
N LEU A 37 0.77 -1.81 -14.96
CA LEU A 37 1.26 -2.27 -13.66
C LEU A 37 0.36 -1.82 -12.50
N ARG A 38 -0.17 -0.58 -12.56
CA ARG A 38 -1.15 -0.11 -11.55
C ARG A 38 -2.43 -0.91 -11.54
N THR A 39 -2.86 -1.43 -12.67
CA THR A 39 -4.08 -2.24 -12.75
C THR A 39 -3.90 -3.54 -11.96
N ILE A 40 -2.74 -4.19 -12.05
CA ILE A 40 -2.40 -5.36 -11.23
C ILE A 40 -2.56 -5.04 -9.74
N CYS A 41 -1.98 -3.94 -9.26
CA CYS A 41 -2.11 -3.52 -7.86
C CYS A 41 -3.55 -3.26 -7.41
N LYS A 42 -4.47 -2.91 -8.33
CA LYS A 42 -5.86 -2.56 -8.02
C LYS A 42 -6.78 -3.78 -8.04
N THR A 43 -6.58 -4.68 -9.00
CA THR A 43 -7.56 -5.75 -9.30
C THR A 43 -7.02 -7.15 -9.08
N ASP A 44 -5.70 -7.34 -9.10
CA ASP A 44 -5.05 -8.65 -9.07
C ASP A 44 -3.78 -8.64 -8.20
N CYS A 45 -3.88 -8.00 -7.03
CA CYS A 45 -2.76 -7.93 -6.11
C CYS A 45 -2.44 -9.34 -5.57
N LYS A 46 -1.19 -9.78 -5.72
CA LYS A 46 -0.74 -11.08 -5.20
C LYS A 46 -0.74 -11.19 -3.67
N TYR A 47 -0.83 -10.06 -2.96
CA TYR A 47 -0.86 -10.02 -1.50
C TYR A 47 -2.28 -9.86 -0.99
N THR A 48 -2.60 -10.64 0.03
CA THR A 48 -3.92 -10.65 0.64
C THR A 48 -4.08 -9.54 1.68
N THR A 49 -5.33 -9.16 1.95
CA THR A 49 -5.68 -8.28 3.07
C THR A 49 -5.14 -8.80 4.40
N TYR A 50 -5.12 -10.13 4.60
CA TYR A 50 -4.56 -10.75 5.80
C TYR A 50 -3.07 -10.41 5.98
N GLN A 51 -2.25 -10.58 4.92
CA GLN A 51 -0.82 -10.26 4.97
C GLN A 51 -0.58 -8.77 5.27
N PHE A 52 -1.38 -7.89 4.66
CA PHE A 52 -1.29 -6.46 4.91
C PHE A 52 -1.63 -6.12 6.37
N HIS A 53 -2.73 -6.67 6.91
CA HIS A 53 -3.11 -6.42 8.30
C HIS A 53 -2.09 -6.95 9.30
N HIS A 54 -1.55 -8.15 9.08
CA HIS A 54 -0.49 -8.70 9.93
C HIS A 54 0.77 -7.84 9.90
N TRP A 55 1.11 -7.28 8.73
CA TRP A 55 2.21 -6.34 8.62
C TRP A 55 1.94 -5.04 9.40
N LEU A 56 0.73 -4.47 9.32
CA LEU A 56 0.34 -3.29 10.11
C LEU A 56 0.50 -3.54 11.62
N ILE A 57 0.01 -4.68 12.10
CA ILE A 57 0.12 -5.09 13.51
C ILE A 57 1.61 -5.24 13.89
N GLY A 58 2.40 -5.91 13.05
CA GLY A 58 3.83 -6.10 13.28
C GLY A 58 4.64 -4.80 13.31
N LYS A 59 4.20 -3.76 12.60
CA LYS A 59 4.81 -2.42 12.61
C LYS A 59 4.26 -1.50 13.71
N GLY A 60 3.27 -1.95 14.48
CA GLY A 60 2.67 -1.20 15.58
C GLY A 60 1.63 -0.15 15.15
N TYR A 61 1.04 -0.27 13.95
CA TYR A 61 -0.06 0.60 13.55
C TYR A 61 -1.33 0.31 14.36
N LEU A 62 -2.05 1.37 14.71
CA LEU A 62 -3.39 1.29 15.28
C LEU A 62 -4.42 1.38 14.14
N ILE A 63 -5.28 0.37 14.02
CA ILE A 63 -6.42 0.41 13.08
C ILE A 63 -7.60 1.05 13.80
N VAL A 64 -8.03 2.21 13.31
CA VAL A 64 -9.15 2.97 13.88
C VAL A 64 -10.34 2.96 12.93
N ARG A 65 -11.55 2.78 13.47
CA ARG A 65 -12.81 2.99 12.75
C ARG A 65 -13.36 4.35 13.19
N PRO A 66 -13.49 5.35 12.29
CA PRO A 66 -14.06 6.64 12.66
C PRO A 66 -15.56 6.52 12.93
N GLU A 67 -16.08 7.35 13.85
CA GLU A 67 -17.51 7.43 14.20
C GLU A 67 -18.35 7.99 13.05
N THR A 68 -17.80 8.96 12.31
CA THR A 68 -18.41 9.54 11.10
C THR A 68 -17.54 9.22 9.88
N GLN A 69 -18.13 8.54 8.90
CA GLN A 69 -17.47 8.29 7.64
C GLN A 69 -17.57 9.55 6.78
N ALA A 70 -16.43 10.19 6.47
CA ALA A 70 -16.39 11.20 5.43
C ALA A 70 -16.77 10.52 4.10
N ARG A 71 -17.87 10.97 3.49
CA ARG A 71 -18.28 10.54 2.15
C ARG A 71 -17.32 11.08 1.09
#